data_AF-A0AAX6FEL1-F1
#
_entry.id   AF-A0AAX6FEL1-F1
#
_cell.length_a   1.000
_cell.length_b   1.000
_cell.length_c   1.000
_cell.angle_alpha   90.00
_cell.angle_beta   90.00
_cell.angle_gamma   90.00
#
_symmetry.space_group_name_H-M   'P 1'
#
loop_
_entity.id
_entity.type
_entity.pdbx_description
1 polymer ?
#
loop_
_entity_poly.entity_id
_entity_poly.type
_entity_poly.pdbx_seq_one_letter_code
_entity_poly.pdbx_strand_id
1 'polypeptide(L)'
;MQSSLRSAPPPVNMASVLRRLSSSFLQHPGPNPILCQQTRSLRVGVRNGNVEQALNIMERRMKQSGMERLIKRYEDHEVYHMKNSEKRVLARKKLQVRIQSQQLARKLQTIIVNKIRGQ
;
A
#
# COMPACT_ATOMS: atom_id res chain seq x y z
N MET A 1 -67.95 -10.06 -20.60
CA MET A 1 -67.35 -8.87 -19.95
C MET A 1 -65.91 -9.21 -19.60
N GLN A 2 -65.00 -8.32 -19.99
CA GLN A 2 -63.56 -8.46 -19.88
C GLN A 2 -63.09 -8.22 -18.43
N SER A 3 -62.07 -8.95 -17.97
CA SER A 3 -61.11 -8.40 -17.03
C SER A 3 -59.74 -9.06 -17.23
N SER A 4 -58.79 -8.20 -17.58
CA SER A 4 -57.41 -8.46 -17.92
C SER A 4 -56.55 -8.30 -16.66
N LEU A 5 -55.70 -9.28 -16.36
CA LEU A 5 -54.56 -9.09 -15.45
C LEU A 5 -53.29 -9.64 -16.12
N ARG A 6 -52.30 -8.76 -16.20
CA ARG A 6 -51.03 -8.87 -16.93
C ARG A 6 -50.12 -9.95 -16.34
N SER A 7 -49.56 -10.82 -17.19
CA SER A 7 -48.44 -11.71 -16.85
C SER A 7 -47.09 -11.02 -17.08
N ALA A 8 -46.14 -11.17 -16.16
CA ALA A 8 -44.77 -10.67 -16.28
C ALA A 8 -43.93 -11.47 -17.31
N PRO A 9 -42.94 -10.87 -18.01
CA PRO A 9 -42.07 -11.59 -18.95
C PRO A 9 -40.89 -12.31 -18.24
N PRO A 10 -40.41 -13.44 -18.79
CA PRO A 10 -39.34 -14.26 -18.21
C PRO A 10 -37.93 -13.68 -18.42
N PRO A 11 -36.93 -14.06 -17.58
CA PRO A 11 -35.55 -13.60 -17.71
C PRO A 11 -34.83 -14.24 -18.90
N VAL A 12 -34.06 -13.41 -19.61
CA VAL A 12 -33.32 -13.76 -20.82
C VAL A 12 -32.02 -14.50 -20.47
N ASN A 13 -31.86 -15.72 -20.98
CA ASN A 13 -30.68 -16.56 -20.80
C ASN A 13 -29.68 -16.28 -21.95
N MET A 14 -28.56 -15.63 -21.64
CA MET A 14 -27.54 -15.21 -22.62
C MET A 14 -26.34 -16.18 -22.67
N ALA A 15 -26.62 -17.47 -22.84
CA ALA A 15 -25.60 -18.47 -23.13
C ALA A 15 -25.53 -18.71 -24.65
N SER A 16 -24.79 -17.86 -25.34
CA SER A 16 -24.05 -18.14 -26.58
C SER A 16 -23.50 -16.79 -27.03
N VAL A 17 -22.23 -16.66 -27.35
CA VAL A 17 -21.77 -16.73 -28.74
C VAL A 17 -20.24 -16.50 -28.70
N LEU A 18 -19.49 -17.44 -29.27
CA LEU A 18 -18.11 -17.33 -29.80
C LEU A 18 -16.96 -17.06 -28.80
N ARG A 19 -16.00 -17.99 -28.73
CA ARG A 19 -14.82 -17.97 -29.62
C ARG A 19 -13.94 -19.20 -29.39
N ARG A 20 -14.03 -20.13 -30.34
CA ARG A 20 -13.06 -21.21 -30.52
C ARG A 20 -11.85 -20.63 -31.24
N LEU A 21 -10.69 -20.55 -30.58
CA LEU A 21 -9.39 -20.51 -31.26
C LEU A 21 -8.39 -21.35 -30.46
N SER A 22 -7.84 -22.32 -31.16
CA SER A 22 -6.80 -23.26 -30.77
C SER A 22 -5.50 -22.58 -30.36
N SER A 23 -4.89 -23.04 -29.27
CA SER A 23 -3.45 -23.29 -29.23
C SER A 23 -3.12 -24.20 -28.04
N SER A 24 -2.73 -25.42 -28.37
CA SER A 24 -1.95 -26.30 -27.53
C SER A 24 -0.59 -25.66 -27.27
N PHE A 25 -0.50 -24.87 -26.21
CA PHE A 25 0.75 -24.35 -25.67
C PHE A 25 0.71 -24.51 -24.15
N LEU A 26 1.39 -25.54 -23.67
CA LEU A 26 1.91 -25.69 -22.30
C LEU A 26 1.16 -24.91 -21.21
N GLN A 27 0.15 -25.53 -20.59
CA GLN A 27 -0.35 -25.09 -19.30
C GLN A 27 0.71 -25.39 -18.23
N HIS A 28 1.66 -24.47 -18.07
CA HIS A 28 2.29 -24.27 -16.78
C HIS A 28 1.19 -23.80 -15.82
N PRO A 29 1.03 -24.39 -14.63
CA PRO A 29 0.18 -23.80 -13.61
C PRO A 29 0.85 -22.49 -13.17
N GLY A 30 0.50 -21.40 -13.84
CA GLY A 30 0.82 -20.06 -13.38
C GLY A 30 0.20 -19.86 -11.99
N PRO A 31 0.88 -19.19 -11.05
CA PRO A 31 0.36 -19.00 -9.72
C PRO A 31 -0.98 -18.27 -9.79
N ASN A 32 -2.02 -18.92 -9.26
CA ASN A 32 -3.38 -18.39 -9.21
C ASN A 32 -3.38 -16.95 -8.64
N PRO A 33 -3.86 -15.93 -9.39
CA PRO A 33 -3.84 -14.53 -8.92
C PRO A 33 -4.76 -14.27 -7.72
N ILE A 34 -5.66 -15.22 -7.41
CA ILE A 34 -6.67 -15.09 -6.35
C ILE A 34 -6.04 -15.25 -4.94
N LEU A 35 -4.97 -16.04 -4.79
CA LEU A 35 -4.27 -16.18 -3.50
C LEU A 35 -3.42 -14.95 -3.13
N CYS A 36 -3.15 -14.06 -4.09
CA CYS A 36 -2.38 -12.82 -3.86
C CYS A 36 -3.20 -11.73 -3.14
N GLN A 37 -4.53 -11.84 -3.06
CA GLN A 37 -5.39 -10.75 -2.59
C GLN A 37 -5.62 -10.70 -1.07
N GLN A 38 -5.04 -11.60 -0.27
CA GLN A 38 -5.27 -11.59 1.19
C GLN A 38 -4.03 -11.87 2.05
N THR A 39 -2.83 -11.47 1.64
CA THR A 39 -1.69 -11.44 2.57
C THR A 39 -1.63 -10.10 3.29
N ARG A 40 -2.22 -10.03 4.50
CA ARG A 40 -2.07 -8.92 5.47
C ARG A 40 -0.65 -8.82 6.05
N SER A 41 0.29 -9.67 5.62
CA SER A 41 1.65 -9.81 6.14
C SER A 41 2.70 -9.27 5.18
N LEU A 42 3.75 -8.62 5.71
CA LEU A 42 4.93 -8.22 4.92
C LEU A 42 5.77 -9.46 4.60
N ARG A 43 5.76 -9.90 3.33
CA ARG A 43 6.57 -11.03 2.83
C ARG A 43 7.45 -10.60 1.67
N VAL A 44 8.64 -11.19 1.56
CA VAL A 44 9.59 -10.98 0.46
C VAL A 44 10.18 -12.33 0.06
N GLY A 45 10.16 -12.65 -1.24
CA GLY A 45 10.81 -13.85 -1.76
C GLY A 45 12.31 -13.64 -1.94
N VAL A 46 13.11 -14.63 -1.58
CA VAL A 46 14.56 -14.64 -1.84
C VAL A 46 14.80 -15.06 -3.28
N ARG A 47 15.57 -14.27 -4.03
CA ARG A 47 15.96 -14.57 -5.42
C ARG A 47 17.46 -14.85 -5.46
N ASN A 48 17.88 -15.80 -6.30
CA ASN A 48 19.29 -16.12 -6.55
C ASN A 48 20.11 -16.43 -5.28
N GLY A 49 19.47 -16.98 -4.24
CA GLY A 49 20.11 -17.25 -2.95
C GLY A 49 20.50 -16.00 -2.14
N ASN A 50 20.19 -14.78 -2.60
CA ASN A 50 20.61 -13.54 -1.94
C ASN A 50 19.63 -13.13 -0.82
N VAL A 51 19.88 -13.64 0.38
CA VAL A 51 19.07 -13.35 1.56
C VAL A 51 19.25 -11.92 2.06
N GLU A 52 20.47 -11.37 2.00
CA GLU A 52 20.76 -10.02 2.47
C GLU A 52 19.97 -8.96 1.70
N GLN A 53 19.90 -9.09 0.38
CA GLN A 53 19.08 -8.22 -0.46
C GLN A 53 17.59 -8.34 -0.11
N ALA A 54 17.10 -9.56 0.14
CA ALA A 54 15.71 -9.77 0.54
C ALA A 54 15.40 -9.13 1.90
N LEU A 55 16.33 -9.21 2.86
CA LEU A 55 16.22 -8.56 4.17
C LEU A 55 16.23 -7.03 4.03
N ASN A 56 17.10 -6.46 3.21
CA ASN A 56 17.13 -5.02 2.96
C ASN A 56 15.81 -4.51 2.33
N ILE A 57 15.25 -5.29 1.40
CA ILE A 57 13.94 -4.98 0.79
C ILE A 57 12.83 -5.08 1.85
N MET A 58 12.86 -6.12 2.67
CA MET A 58 11.88 -6.30 3.76
C MET A 58 11.95 -5.15 4.76
N GLU A 59 13.15 -4.80 5.23
CA GLU A 59 13.37 -3.71 6.17
C GLU A 59 12.87 -2.38 5.58
N ARG A 60 13.24 -2.06 4.33
CA ARG A 60 12.76 -0.85 3.67
C ARG A 60 11.23 -0.80 3.59
N ARG A 61 10.58 -1.91 3.20
CA ARG A 61 9.11 -1.97 3.12
C ARG A 61 8.45 -1.85 4.51
N MET A 62 9.04 -2.45 5.54
CA MET A 62 8.60 -2.32 6.93
C MET A 62 8.72 -0.88 7.46
N LYS A 63 9.82 -0.20 7.11
CA LYS A 63 10.08 1.20 7.47
C LYS A 63 9.11 2.15 6.77
N GLN A 64 8.90 1.95 5.46
CA GLN A 64 8.01 2.78 4.64
C GLN A 64 6.54 2.65 5.04
N SER A 65 6.07 1.46 5.40
CA SER A 65 4.72 1.26 5.94
C SER A 65 4.53 1.92 7.30
N GLY A 66 5.61 2.35 7.95
CA GLY A 66 5.60 2.94 9.29
C GLY A 66 5.44 1.91 10.39
N MET A 67 5.50 0.61 10.07
CA MET A 67 5.31 -0.47 11.04
C MET A 67 6.39 -0.48 12.11
N GLU A 68 7.65 -0.25 11.75
CA GLU A 68 8.76 -0.12 12.73
C GLU A 68 8.42 0.95 13.80
N ARG A 69 7.88 2.09 13.37
CA ARG A 69 7.51 3.19 14.27
C ARG A 69 6.28 2.85 15.10
N LEU A 70 5.37 2.00 14.59
CA LEU A 70 4.20 1.54 15.34
C LEU A 70 4.62 0.56 16.42
N ILE A 71 5.50 -0.40 16.10
CA ILE A 71 6.05 -1.38 17.05
C ILE A 71 6.77 -0.66 18.19
N LYS A 72 7.75 0.20 17.88
CA LYS A 72 8.48 0.99 18.89
C LYS A 72 7.55 1.84 19.74
N ARG A 73 6.58 2.52 19.11
CA ARG A 73 5.57 3.30 19.86
C ARG A 73 4.69 2.44 20.75
N TYR A 74 4.31 1.25 20.30
CA TYR A 74 3.50 0.33 21.10
C TYR A 74 4.29 -0.11 22.33
N GLU A 75 5.54 -0.52 22.16
CA GLU A 75 6.45 -0.83 23.27
C GLU A 75 6.60 0.37 24.24
N ASP A 76 6.87 1.57 23.73
CA ASP A 76 7.05 2.76 24.57
C ASP A 76 5.76 3.23 25.28
N HIS A 77 4.60 3.14 24.61
CA HIS A 77 3.32 3.67 25.13
C HIS A 77 2.56 2.68 26.02
N GLU A 78 2.78 1.38 25.86
CA GLU A 78 2.24 0.35 26.78
C GLU A 78 3.07 0.28 28.07
N VAL A 79 4.39 0.52 27.98
CA VAL A 79 5.28 0.53 29.16
C VAL A 79 5.12 1.83 29.97
N TYR A 80 4.81 2.96 29.33
CA TYR A 80 4.58 4.24 30.01
C TYR A 80 3.28 4.92 29.60
N HIS A 81 2.36 5.07 30.56
CA HIS A 81 1.13 5.83 30.35
C HIS A 81 1.44 7.32 30.13
N MET A 82 0.88 7.88 29.05
CA MET A 82 0.99 9.29 28.70
C MET A 82 -0.40 9.92 28.59
N LYS A 83 -0.60 11.07 29.25
CA LYS A 83 -1.91 11.74 29.29
C LYS A 83 -2.25 12.38 27.93
N ASN A 84 -3.54 12.63 27.69
CA ASN A 84 -4.00 13.23 26.42
C ASN A 84 -3.43 14.65 26.20
N SER A 85 -3.23 15.42 27.26
CA SER A 85 -2.56 16.74 27.20
C SER A 85 -1.13 16.63 26.65
N GLU A 86 -0.36 15.67 27.15
CA GLU A 86 1.02 15.40 26.73
C GLU A 86 1.08 14.89 25.29
N LYS A 87 0.16 13.96 24.92
CA LYS A 87 -0.02 13.50 23.54
C LYS A 87 -0.21 14.67 22.57
N ARG A 88 -1.06 15.65 22.91
CA ARG A 88 -1.30 16.85 22.09
C ARG A 88 -0.04 17.72 21.95
N VAL A 89 0.69 17.93 23.04
CA VAL A 89 1.93 18.72 23.02
C VAL A 89 2.99 18.05 22.14
N LEU A 90 3.17 16.73 22.25
CA LEU A 90 4.12 15.99 21.43
C LEU A 90 3.73 15.99 19.95
N ALA A 91 2.44 15.85 19.63
CA ALA A 91 1.97 15.94 18.25
C ALA A 91 2.28 17.31 17.63
N ARG A 92 2.05 18.40 18.38
CA ARG A 92 2.39 19.77 17.95
C ARG A 92 3.89 19.95 17.73
N LYS A 93 4.73 19.47 18.66
CA LYS A 93 6.20 19.51 18.52
C LYS A 93 6.68 18.73 17.29
N LYS A 94 6.16 17.52 17.07
CA LYS A 94 6.49 16.70 15.89
C LYS A 94 6.09 17.39 14.58
N LEU A 95 4.93 18.06 14.56
CA LEU A 95 4.49 18.84 13.39
C LEU A 95 5.42 20.02 13.12
N GLN A 96 5.81 20.77 14.16
CA GLN A 96 6.72 21.89 14.03
C GLN A 96 8.08 21.47 13.45
N VAL A 97 8.68 20.39 13.97
CA VAL A 97 9.95 19.85 13.45
C VAL A 97 9.82 19.47 11.98
N ARG A 98 8.70 18.83 11.58
CA ARG A 98 8.45 18.49 10.18
C ARG A 98 8.39 19.74 9.31
N ILE A 99 7.65 20.77 9.70
CA ILE A 99 7.52 22.02 8.94
C ILE A 99 8.89 22.71 8.81
N GLN A 100 9.66 22.79 9.90
CA GLN A 100 11.00 23.38 9.89
C GLN A 100 11.94 22.62 8.96
N SER A 101 11.94 21.28 9.00
CA SER A 101 12.75 20.45 8.09
C SER A 101 12.38 20.64 6.63
N GLN A 102 11.09 20.77 6.32
CA GLN A 102 10.61 21.02 4.95
C GLN A 102 10.99 22.43 4.46
N GLN A 103 10.86 23.45 5.30
CA GLN A 103 11.28 24.81 4.97
C GLN A 103 12.79 24.87 4.73
N LEU A 104 13.59 24.22 5.58
CA LEU A 104 15.04 24.11 5.40
C LEU A 104 15.38 23.42 4.08
N ALA A 105 14.76 22.27 3.78
CA ALA A 105 14.99 21.53 2.54
C ALA A 105 14.69 22.39 1.30
N ARG A 106 13.61 23.17 1.31
CA ARG A 106 13.27 24.10 0.22
C ARG A 106 14.34 25.19 0.06
N LYS A 107 14.78 25.80 1.17
CA LYS A 107 15.86 26.81 1.13
C LYS A 107 17.14 26.23 0.55
N LEU A 108 17.54 25.04 1.01
CA LEU A 108 18.73 24.34 0.49
C LEU A 108 18.60 24.03 -1.00
N GLN A 109 17.42 23.56 -1.44
CA GLN A 109 17.16 23.33 -2.85
C GLN A 109 17.33 24.60 -3.69
N THR A 110 16.78 25.75 -3.23
CA THR A 110 16.97 27.04 -3.90
C THR A 110 18.44 27.43 -3.96
N ILE A 111 19.18 27.31 -2.86
CA ILE A 111 20.62 27.63 -2.81
C ILE A 111 21.40 26.76 -3.81
N ILE A 112 21.15 25.45 -3.82
CA ILE A 112 21.82 24.51 -4.74
C ILE A 112 21.52 24.86 -6.19
N VAL A 113 20.25 25.15 -6.52
CA VAL A 113 19.84 25.52 -7.87
C VAL A 113 20.50 26.83 -8.32
N ASN A 114 20.52 27.85 -7.46
CA ASN A 114 21.18 29.13 -7.78
C ASN A 114 22.68 28.92 -7.97
N LYS A 115 23.32 28.12 -7.10
CA LYS A 115 24.74 27.80 -7.21
C LYS A 115 25.09 27.10 -8.53
N ILE A 116 24.26 26.15 -8.98
CA ILE A 116 24.44 25.46 -10.27
C ILE A 116 24.23 26.42 -11.44
N ARG A 117 23.29 27.35 -11.31
CA ARG A 117 22.99 28.37 -12.33
C ARG A 117 24.00 29.52 -12.39
N GLY A 118 24.94 29.59 -11.44
CA GLY A 118 25.92 30.68 -11.35
C GLY A 118 25.32 32.02 -10.90
N GLN A 119 24.20 31.99 -10.17
CA GLN A 119 23.57 33.14 -9.54
C GLN A 119 23.96 33.27 -8.06
#